data_AF-A0A521G224-F1
#
_entry.id   AF-A0A521G224-F1
#
_cell.length_a   1.000
_cell.length_b   1.000
_cell.length_c   1.000
_cell.angle_alpha   90.00
_cell.angle_beta   90.00
_cell.angle_gamma   90.00
#
_symmetry.space_group_name_H-M   'P 1'
#
loop_
_entity.id
_entity.type
_entity.pdbx_description
1 polymer ?
#
loop_
_entity_poly.entity_id
_entity_poly.type
_entity_poly.pdbx_seq_one_letter_code
_entity_poly.pdbx_strand_id
1 'polypeptide(L)'
;MNLDIASASPAIKRDSALEKKLDAYLTQAGIKDKAKARSLAQRHFSAHAKEYPYLLFRGGTLYLFTAGGLSAAEQLPGTNAADYLRFDSERISRLDPLYYLGPEGEAGNFTEDGWIYGGGGNSNNNNNNNNNNNNNNGNNGNNG
;
A
#
# COMPACT_ATOMS: atom_id res chain seq x y z
N MET A 1 31.15 -38.42 4.68
CA MET A 1 29.85 -38.20 5.35
C MET A 1 29.47 -36.75 5.10
N ASN A 2 28.48 -36.49 4.24
CA ASN A 2 27.94 -35.15 4.07
C ASN A 2 26.85 -34.95 5.14
N LEU A 3 27.02 -33.97 6.01
CA LEU A 3 25.95 -33.46 6.86
C LEU A 3 25.31 -32.27 6.14
N ASP A 4 24.28 -32.55 5.36
CA ASP A 4 23.31 -31.54 4.96
C ASP A 4 22.44 -31.21 6.17
N ILE A 5 22.73 -30.08 6.82
CA ILE A 5 21.84 -29.50 7.84
C ILE A 5 21.13 -28.32 7.19
N ALA A 6 20.08 -28.63 6.42
CA ALA A 6 19.09 -27.64 6.03
C ALA A 6 18.28 -27.26 7.28
N SER A 7 18.78 -26.30 8.07
CA SER A 7 17.96 -25.68 9.12
C SER A 7 17.00 -24.70 8.44
N ALA A 8 15.79 -25.18 8.16
CA ALA A 8 14.66 -24.36 7.75
C ALA A 8 14.50 -23.20 8.76
N SER A 9 14.57 -21.97 8.25
CA SER A 9 14.21 -20.76 9.01
C SER A 9 12.82 -20.98 9.62
N PRO A 10 12.63 -20.75 10.93
CA PRO A 10 11.33 -20.97 11.56
C PRO A 10 10.29 -20.08 10.88
N ALA A 11 9.32 -20.70 10.24
CA ALA A 11 8.13 -20.02 9.74
C ALA A 11 7.47 -19.35 10.94
N ILE A 12 7.63 -18.02 11.05
CA ILE A 12 6.92 -17.19 12.01
C ILE A 12 5.46 -17.61 11.91
N LYS A 13 4.90 -18.19 12.99
CA LYS A 13 3.47 -18.47 13.08
C LYS A 13 2.76 -17.13 12.97
N ARG A 14 2.38 -16.78 11.73
CA ARG A 14 1.62 -15.56 11.45
C ARG A 14 0.32 -15.68 12.21
N ASP A 15 -0.04 -14.63 12.94
CA ASP A 15 -1.31 -14.61 13.64
C ASP A 15 -2.44 -14.71 12.62
N SER A 16 -3.07 -15.88 12.57
CA SER A 16 -4.15 -16.18 11.63
C SER A 16 -5.36 -15.24 11.78
N ALA A 17 -5.51 -14.59 12.94
CA ALA A 17 -6.55 -13.61 13.18
C ALA A 17 -6.24 -12.28 12.47
N LEU A 18 -4.99 -11.82 12.53
CA LEU A 18 -4.55 -10.61 11.83
C LEU A 18 -4.74 -10.73 10.31
N GLU A 19 -4.33 -11.87 9.74
CA GLU A 19 -4.46 -12.13 8.30
C GLU A 19 -5.91 -12.06 7.83
N LYS A 20 -6.84 -12.65 8.59
CA LYS A 20 -8.28 -12.61 8.28
C LYS A 20 -8.84 -11.19 8.34
N LYS A 21 -8.46 -10.42 9.36
CA LYS A 21 -8.88 -9.02 9.52
C LYS A 21 -8.33 -8.13 8.41
N LEU A 22 -7.06 -8.30 8.06
CA LEU A 22 -6.44 -7.60 6.94
C LEU A 22 -7.13 -7.94 5.62
N ASP A 23 -7.48 -9.21 5.38
CA ASP A 23 -8.21 -9.59 4.17
C ASP A 23 -9.61 -8.97 4.09
N ALA A 24 -10.32 -8.92 5.23
CA ALA A 24 -11.59 -8.20 5.34
C ALA A 24 -11.44 -6.71 5.02
N TYR A 25 -10.40 -6.06 5.57
CA TYR A 25 -10.08 -4.66 5.29
C TYR A 25 -9.84 -4.42 3.80
N LEU A 26 -8.96 -5.20 3.16
CA LEU A 26 -8.62 -5.04 1.75
C LEU A 26 -9.84 -5.29 0.84
N THR A 27 -10.72 -6.20 1.23
CA THR A 27 -11.99 -6.46 0.56
C THR A 27 -12.94 -5.27 0.70
N GLN A 28 -13.09 -4.73 1.90
CA GLN A 28 -13.97 -3.58 2.16
C GLN A 28 -13.46 -2.29 1.50
N ALA A 29 -12.14 -2.10 1.43
CA ALA A 29 -11.50 -1.03 0.67
C ALA A 29 -11.69 -1.17 -0.86
N GLY A 30 -12.15 -2.34 -1.32
CA GLY A 30 -12.35 -2.61 -2.74
C GLY A 30 -11.04 -2.57 -3.54
N ILE A 31 -9.90 -2.78 -2.90
CA ILE A 31 -8.58 -2.75 -3.54
C ILE A 31 -8.48 -3.92 -4.53
N LYS A 32 -8.15 -3.62 -5.79
CA LYS A 32 -8.06 -4.63 -6.86
C LYS A 32 -6.84 -5.54 -6.65
N ASP A 33 -5.68 -4.96 -6.41
CA ASP A 33 -4.44 -5.72 -6.16
C ASP A 33 -4.26 -6.00 -4.67
N LYS A 34 -5.07 -6.94 -4.16
CA LYS A 34 -5.01 -7.37 -2.75
C LYS A 34 -3.67 -8.01 -2.38
N ALA A 35 -2.99 -8.64 -3.32
CA ALA A 35 -1.72 -9.32 -3.05
C ALA A 35 -0.61 -8.32 -2.73
N LYS A 36 -0.46 -7.28 -3.56
CA LYS A 36 0.47 -6.18 -3.31
C LYS A 36 0.12 -5.43 -2.04
N ALA A 37 -1.16 -5.07 -1.86
CA ALA A 37 -1.64 -4.38 -0.66
C ALA A 37 -1.33 -5.16 0.62
N ARG A 38 -1.55 -6.48 0.60
CA ARG A 38 -1.25 -7.37 1.73
C ARG A 38 0.24 -7.41 2.04
N SER A 39 1.10 -7.52 1.03
CA SER A 39 2.56 -7.51 1.23
C SER A 39 3.06 -6.21 1.86
N LEU A 40 2.52 -5.06 1.41
CA LEU A 40 2.85 -3.76 1.99
C LEU A 40 2.39 -3.66 3.45
N ALA A 41 1.14 -4.02 3.72
CA ALA A 41 0.56 -4.02 5.05
C ALA A 41 1.35 -4.91 6.03
N GLN A 42 1.62 -6.16 5.65
CA GLN A 42 2.36 -7.11 6.49
C GLN A 42 3.77 -6.59 6.81
N ARG A 43 4.46 -6.05 5.81
CA ARG A 43 5.80 -5.46 6.01
C ARG A 43 5.74 -4.28 6.96
N HIS A 44 4.74 -3.41 6.80
CA HIS A 44 4.50 -2.25 7.65
C HIS A 44 4.27 -2.64 9.11
N PHE A 45 3.28 -3.51 9.36
CA PHE A 45 2.96 -3.99 10.71
C PHE A 45 4.12 -4.73 11.37
N SER A 46 4.94 -5.44 10.58
CA SER A 46 6.11 -6.16 11.11
C SER A 46 7.26 -5.21 11.45
N ALA A 47 7.56 -4.24 10.58
CA ALA A 47 8.66 -3.29 10.75
C ALA A 47 8.38 -2.29 11.89
N HIS A 48 7.12 -1.90 12.07
CA HIS A 48 6.70 -0.86 12.99
C HIS A 48 5.83 -1.38 14.14
N ALA A 49 5.95 -2.65 14.52
CA ALA A 49 5.10 -3.29 15.53
C ALA A 49 5.02 -2.55 16.87
N LYS A 50 6.02 -1.73 17.21
CA LYS A 50 6.10 -0.94 18.46
C LYS A 50 5.69 0.53 18.31
N GLU A 51 5.31 0.97 17.11
CA GLU A 51 5.04 2.37 16.78
C GLU A 51 3.55 2.62 16.46
N TYR A 52 2.64 1.80 17.00
CA TYR A 52 1.19 1.90 16.76
C TYR A 52 0.81 2.07 15.27
N PRO A 53 1.27 1.15 14.39
CA PRO A 53 1.10 1.30 12.95
C PRO A 53 -0.38 1.14 12.57
N TYR A 54 -0.82 1.89 11.57
CA TYR A 54 -2.13 1.71 10.96
C TYR A 54 -2.11 2.00 9.47
N LEU A 55 -3.13 1.51 8.77
CA LEU A 55 -3.38 1.76 7.36
C LEU A 55 -4.58 2.69 7.20
N LEU A 56 -4.56 3.50 6.16
CA LEU A 56 -5.71 4.28 5.70
C LEU A 56 -5.83 4.09 4.18
N PHE A 57 -7.02 3.79 3.68
CA PHE A 57 -7.30 3.77 2.24
C PHE A 57 -8.25 4.90 1.89
N ARG A 58 -7.89 5.69 0.88
CA ARG A 58 -8.69 6.79 0.32
C ARG A 58 -8.21 7.10 -1.10
N GLY A 59 -9.12 7.44 -2.02
CA GLY A 59 -8.75 7.98 -3.32
C GLY A 59 -7.97 7.01 -4.22
N GLY A 60 -8.06 5.70 -3.95
CA GLY A 60 -7.21 4.71 -4.62
C GLY A 60 -5.77 4.70 -4.12
N THR A 61 -5.50 5.26 -2.95
CA THR A 61 -4.18 5.28 -2.32
C THR A 61 -4.26 4.60 -0.95
N LEU A 62 -3.31 3.71 -0.68
CA LEU A 62 -3.09 3.10 0.62
C LEU A 62 -1.97 3.83 1.34
N TYR A 63 -2.30 4.51 2.43
CA TYR A 63 -1.39 5.23 3.30
C TYR A 63 -1.01 4.35 4.50
N LEU A 64 0.28 4.34 4.83
CA LEU A 64 0.88 3.56 5.90
C LEU A 64 1.39 4.54 6.96
N PHE A 65 0.81 4.52 8.15
CA PHE A 65 1.12 5.45 9.23
C PHE A 65 1.79 4.75 10.41
N THR A 66 2.63 5.48 11.13
CA THR A 66 3.10 5.15 12.48
C THR A 66 2.78 6.31 13.43
N ALA A 67 3.13 6.17 14.71
CA ALA A 67 3.07 7.27 15.67
C ALA A 67 3.88 8.51 15.23
N GLY A 68 4.89 8.33 14.37
CA GLY A 68 5.69 9.42 13.81
C GLY A 68 5.08 10.12 12.59
N GLY A 69 3.89 9.71 12.13
CA GLY A 69 3.23 10.27 10.96
C GLY A 69 3.18 9.31 9.78
N LEU A 70 3.11 9.87 8.55
CA LEU A 70 3.03 9.09 7.33
C LEU A 70 4.39 8.43 7.02
N SER A 71 4.42 7.11 6.99
CA SER A 71 5.62 6.35 6.63
C SER A 71 5.73 6.15 5.12
N ALA A 72 4.61 5.79 4.46
CA ALA A 72 4.58 5.58 3.01
C ALA A 72 3.15 5.71 2.46
N ALA A 73 3.05 5.94 1.14
CA ALA A 73 1.78 5.91 0.41
C ALA A 73 1.96 5.16 -0.91
N GLU A 74 0.98 4.34 -1.29
CA GLU A 74 1.01 3.55 -2.52
C GLU A 74 -0.30 3.71 -3.30
N GLN A 75 -0.22 3.99 -4.59
CA GLN A 75 -1.39 3.99 -5.46
C GLN A 75 -1.85 2.56 -5.74
N LEU A 76 -3.03 2.22 -5.24
CA LEU A 76 -3.69 0.93 -5.39
C LEU A 76 -5.13 1.16 -5.85
N PRO A 77 -5.44 0.96 -7.15
CA PRO A 77 -6.79 1.15 -7.66
C PRO A 77 -7.81 0.36 -6.84
N GLY A 78 -8.91 1.00 -6.46
CA GLY A 78 -9.98 0.36 -5.70
C GLY A 78 -11.36 0.91 -6.05
N THR A 79 -12.40 0.13 -5.79
CA THR A 79 -13.79 0.49 -6.10
C THR A 79 -14.44 1.36 -5.02
N ASN A 80 -13.93 1.31 -3.78
CA ASN A 80 -14.49 2.05 -2.64
C ASN A 80 -13.57 3.20 -2.20
N ALA A 81 -13.10 3.98 -3.18
CA ALA A 81 -12.14 5.06 -2.96
C ALA A 81 -12.71 6.30 -2.24
N ALA A 82 -14.03 6.40 -2.09
CA ALA A 82 -14.70 7.55 -1.49
C ALA A 82 -14.66 7.54 0.06
N ASP A 83 -14.53 6.36 0.67
CA ASP A 83 -14.57 6.21 2.12
C ASP A 83 -13.16 6.22 2.73
N TYR A 84 -13.02 6.87 3.88
CA TYR A 84 -11.81 6.79 4.69
C TYR A 84 -11.88 5.51 5.52
N LEU A 85 -11.25 4.45 5.02
CA LEU A 85 -11.19 3.17 5.72
C LEU A 85 -9.85 3.04 6.42
N ARG A 86 -9.87 2.94 7.75
CA ARG A 86 -8.70 2.76 8.60
C ARG A 86 -8.62 1.32 9.10
N PHE A 87 -7.42 0.77 9.19
CA PHE A 87 -7.14 -0.51 9.84
C PHE A 87 -5.92 -0.43 10.75
N ASP A 88 -6.08 -0.75 12.04
CA ASP A 88 -5.04 -0.63 13.07
C ASP A 88 -4.54 -1.99 13.60
N SER A 89 -4.60 -3.04 12.77
CA SER A 89 -4.36 -4.46 13.10
C SER A 89 -5.47 -5.15 13.90
N GLU A 90 -6.27 -4.40 14.67
CA GLU A 90 -7.31 -4.97 15.52
C GLU A 90 -8.72 -4.76 14.96
N ARG A 91 -8.99 -3.57 14.44
CA ARG A 91 -10.31 -3.13 13.97
C ARG A 91 -10.23 -2.37 12.65
N ILE A 92 -11.35 -2.42 11.91
CA ILE A 92 -11.58 -1.64 10.71
C ILE A 92 -12.54 -0.51 11.10
N SER A 93 -12.18 0.74 10.83
CA SER A 93 -13.00 1.91 11.13
C SER A 93 -13.26 2.72 9.87
N ARG A 94 -14.50 3.13 9.64
CA ARG A 94 -14.84 4.16 8.65
C ARG A 94 -14.77 5.51 9.34
N LEU A 95 -14.00 6.43 8.78
CA LEU A 95 -13.82 7.77 9.32
C LEU A 95 -14.70 8.74 8.54
N ASP A 96 -15.29 9.68 9.26
CA ASP A 96 -15.98 10.80 8.62
C ASP A 96 -14.91 11.77 8.07
N PRO A 97 -14.93 12.07 6.76
CA PRO A 97 -14.01 13.03 6.14
C PRO A 97 -13.97 14.38 6.87
N LEU A 98 -15.09 14.85 7.41
CA LEU A 98 -15.21 16.17 8.05
C LEU A 98 -14.44 16.27 9.37
N TYR A 99 -14.17 15.12 10.01
CA TYR A 99 -13.55 15.06 11.33
C TYR A 99 -12.18 14.38 11.31
N TYR A 100 -11.70 13.96 10.14
CA TYR A 100 -10.39 13.33 10.04
C TYR A 100 -9.28 14.38 9.90
N LEU A 101 -8.63 14.69 11.03
CA LEU A 101 -7.52 15.65 11.08
C LEU A 101 -6.14 15.05 10.76
N GLY A 102 -6.05 13.74 10.45
CA GLY A 102 -4.77 13.05 10.28
C GLY A 102 -3.94 13.02 11.57
N PRO A 103 -2.73 12.43 11.55
CA PRO A 103 -1.75 12.67 12.60
C PRO A 103 -1.36 14.16 12.60
N GLU A 104 -1.29 14.76 13.80
CA GLU A 104 -0.97 16.17 14.02
C GLU A 104 0.32 16.57 13.28
N GLY A 105 0.18 17.30 12.18
CA GLY A 105 1.32 17.83 11.41
C GLY A 105 1.28 17.61 9.90
N GLU A 106 0.46 16.68 9.39
CA GLU A 106 0.35 16.40 7.95
C GLU A 106 -1.07 16.48 7.40
N ALA A 107 -1.93 17.28 8.05
CA ALA A 107 -3.21 17.68 7.50
C ALA A 107 -2.99 18.62 6.30
N GLY A 108 -2.63 18.05 5.15
CA GLY A 108 -2.75 18.74 3.87
C GLY A 108 -4.19 19.24 3.76
N ASN A 109 -4.35 20.57 3.67
CA ASN A 109 -5.63 21.28 3.65
C ASN A 109 -6.70 20.52 2.84
N PHE A 110 -7.75 20.08 3.52
CA PHE A 110 -8.89 19.44 2.91
C PHE A 110 -9.79 20.51 2.28
N THR A 111 -9.75 20.64 0.96
CA THR A 111 -10.80 21.35 0.21
C THR A 111 -11.81 20.34 -0.34
N GLU A 112 -13.10 20.69 -0.29
CA GLU A 112 -14.23 19.85 -0.76
C GLU A 112 -14.09 19.39 -2.23
N ASP A 113 -13.28 20.10 -3.03
CA ASP A 113 -13.00 19.76 -4.41
C ASP A 113 -11.65 19.04 -4.57
N GLY A 114 -11.63 17.74 -4.29
CA GLY A 114 -10.84 16.66 -4.94
C GLY A 114 -9.41 16.85 -5.48
N TRP A 115 -8.72 17.97 -5.26
CA TRP A 115 -7.44 18.31 -5.85
C TRP A 115 -6.41 18.54 -4.75
N ILE A 116 -5.47 17.62 -4.63
CA ILE A 116 -4.31 17.77 -3.75
C ILE A 116 -3.27 18.60 -4.50
N TYR A 117 -3.14 19.89 -4.20
CA TYR A 117 -1.88 20.60 -4.42
C TYR A 117 -0.91 20.19 -3.32
N GLY A 118 -0.09 19.18 -3.61
CA GLY A 118 1.04 18.79 -2.77
C GLY A 118 2.08 19.91 -2.74
N GLY A 119 2.01 20.78 -1.74
CA GLY A 119 3.07 21.73 -1.40
C GLY A 119 3.92 21.16 -0.27
N GLY A 120 5.16 20.77 -0.58
CA GLY A 120 6.18 20.41 0.42
C GLY A 120 6.94 19.15 0.05
N GLY A 121 8.11 19.32 -0.56
CA GLY A 121 8.85 18.25 -1.23
C GLY A 121 9.39 17.15 -0.32
N ASN A 122 9.37 15.93 -0.86
CA ASN A 122 10.58 15.13 -0.91
C ASN A 122 10.60 14.32 -2.21
N SER A 123 11.41 14.75 -3.15
CA SER A 123 11.65 14.06 -4.42
C SER A 123 12.36 12.74 -4.16
N ASN A 124 11.64 11.61 -4.24
CA ASN A 124 12.27 10.31 -4.48
C ASN A 124 11.74 9.76 -5.81
N ASN A 125 12.36 10.23 -6.88
CA ASN A 125 12.21 9.73 -8.24
C ASN A 125 12.81 8.33 -8.34
N ASN A 126 11.99 7.28 -8.26
CA ASN A 126 12.38 5.94 -8.71
C ASN A 126 11.64 5.60 -10.00
N ASN A 127 12.08 6.23 -11.10
CA ASN A 127 11.76 5.84 -12.45
C ASN A 127 12.62 4.64 -12.87
N ASN A 128 12.05 3.43 -12.81
CA ASN A 128 12.62 2.27 -13.50
C ASN A 128 11.66 1.84 -14.62
N ASN A 129 11.58 2.65 -15.67
CA ASN A 129 10.99 2.29 -16.95
C ASN A 129 12.03 1.57 -17.82
N ASN A 130 12.20 0.26 -17.62
CA ASN A 130 12.93 -0.59 -18.56
C ASN A 130 11.99 -1.00 -19.71
N ASN A 131 11.80 -0.10 -20.67
CA ASN A 131 11.13 -0.37 -21.94
C ASN A 131 12.12 -0.97 -22.94
N ASN A 132 12.31 -2.29 -22.91
CA ASN A 132 13.00 -3.02 -23.99
C ASN A 132 11.97 -3.57 -24.98
N ASN A 133 11.48 -2.71 -25.87
CA ASN A 133 10.64 -3.10 -27.01
C ASN A 133 11.54 -3.50 -28.19
N ASN A 134 11.96 -4.77 -28.24
CA ASN A 134 12.61 -5.36 -29.41
C ASN A 134 11.54 -5.82 -30.42
N ASN A 135 10.97 -4.87 -31.17
CA ASN A 135 10.12 -5.15 -32.31
C ASN A 135 10.98 -5.36 -33.56
N ASN A 136 11.40 -6.60 -33.81
CA ASN A 136 11.99 -7.00 -35.08
C ASN A 136 10.95 -7.79 -35.91
N ASN A 137 9.97 -7.08 -36.46
CA ASN A 137 9.06 -7.63 -37.47
C ASN A 137 9.71 -7.50 -38.85
N GLY A 138 10.54 -8.49 -39.20
CA GLY A 138 11.10 -8.64 -40.55
C GLY A 138 10.02 -9.15 -41.50
N ASN A 139 9.31 -8.23 -42.14
CA ASN A 139 8.47 -8.53 -43.29
C ASN A 139 8.80 -7.57 -44.42
N ASN A 140 9.69 -7.98 -45.33
CA ASN A 140 9.85 -7.32 -46.62
C ASN A 140 9.64 -8.34 -47.73
N GLY A 141 8.38 -8.48 -48.13
CA GLY A 141 7.99 -9.12 -49.37
C GLY A 141 8.11 -8.14 -50.53
N ASN A 142 8.97 -8.51 -51.48
CA ASN A 142 8.78 -8.43 -52.93
C ASN A 142 7.97 -7.25 -53.52
N ASN A 143 8.67 -6.30 -54.16
CA ASN A 143 8.24 -5.76 -55.46
C ASN A 143 9.38 -4.98 -56.15
N GLY A 144 9.75 -5.38 -57.36
CA GLY A 144 10.69 -4.68 -58.25
C GLY A 144 11.64 -5.62 -58.98
#